data_AF-A0A2S8WRW6-F1
#
_entry.id   AF-A0A2S8WRW6-F1
#
_cell.length_a   1.000
_cell.length_b   1.000
_cell.length_c   1.000
_cell.angle_alpha   90.00
_cell.angle_beta   90.00
_cell.angle_gamma   90.00
#
_symmetry.space_group_name_H-M   'P 1'
#
loop_
_entity.id
_entity.type
_entity.pdbx_description
1 polymer ?
#
loop_
_entity_poly.entity_id
_entity_poly.type
_entity_poly.pdbx_seq_one_letter_code
_entity_poly.pdbx_strand_id
1 'polypeptide(L)'
;MIIIAPAETGKDYGTDAVRTAIDYGFHQMGLNRIELRVWAFDNRARKAYSNSGFTEDGRLREVTYFNGTHHDAIVMSVLRSEWELFRQSGSSTSANSN
;
A
#
# COMPACT_ATOMS: atom_id res chain seq x y z
N MET A 1 9.70 -1.38 -5.58
CA MET A 1 9.72 0.09 -5.64
C MET A 1 8.77 0.50 -6.75
N ILE A 2 7.67 1.18 -6.42
CA ILE A 2 6.72 1.71 -7.41
C ILE A 2 7.14 3.15 -7.69
N ILE A 3 7.41 3.47 -8.95
CA ILE A 3 7.82 4.80 -9.41
C ILE A 3 6.75 5.28 -10.37
N ILE A 4 6.10 6.41 -10.05
CA ILE A 4 5.12 7.05 -10.91
C ILE A 4 5.82 8.20 -11.61
N ALA A 5 5.65 8.32 -12.92
CA ALA A 5 6.19 9.45 -13.67
C ALA A 5 5.63 10.78 -13.08
N PRO A 6 6.45 11.82 -12.90
CA PRO A 6 6.01 13.08 -12.29
C PRO A 6 4.75 13.69 -12.93
N ALA A 7 4.61 13.56 -14.25
CA ALA A 7 3.48 14.04 -15.03
C ALA A 7 2.13 13.35 -14.71
N GLU A 8 2.16 12.17 -14.09
CA GLU A 8 0.98 11.36 -13.77
C GLU A 8 0.67 11.33 -12.26
N THR A 9 1.38 12.15 -11.48
CA THR A 9 1.15 12.26 -10.03
C THR A 9 -0.16 13.00 -9.74
N GLY A 10 -1.08 12.34 -9.04
CA GLY A 10 -2.36 12.96 -8.61
C GLY A 10 -3.62 12.45 -9.35
N LYS A 11 -3.47 11.45 -10.23
CA LYS A 11 -4.59 10.79 -10.94
C LYS A 11 -4.90 9.39 -10.41
N ASP A 12 -4.66 9.14 -9.12
CA ASP A 12 -4.87 7.84 -8.43
C ASP A 12 -4.15 6.60 -9.01
N TYR A 13 -3.38 6.72 -10.09
CA TYR A 13 -2.60 5.60 -10.67
C TYR A 13 -1.66 4.92 -9.69
N GLY A 14 -1.15 5.65 -8.69
CA GLY A 14 -0.33 5.05 -7.63
C GLY A 14 -1.11 4.06 -6.79
N THR A 15 -2.32 4.45 -6.38
CA THR A 15 -3.23 3.61 -5.61
C THR A 15 -3.67 2.40 -6.44
N ASP A 16 -4.00 2.61 -7.71
CA ASP A 16 -4.44 1.54 -8.62
C ASP A 16 -3.33 0.52 -8.91
N ALA A 17 -2.11 0.99 -9.20
CA ALA A 17 -0.96 0.11 -9.40
C ALA A 17 -0.62 -0.69 -8.14
N VAL A 18 -0.69 -0.06 -6.96
CA VAL A 18 -0.47 -0.73 -5.67
C VAL A 18 -1.53 -1.80 -5.42
N ARG A 19 -2.82 -1.50 -5.65
CA ARG A 19 -3.90 -2.48 -5.51
C ARG A 19 -3.78 -3.64 -6.48
N THR A 20 -3.44 -3.36 -7.73
CA THR A 20 -3.19 -4.40 -8.74
C THR A 20 -2.04 -5.33 -8.32
N ALA A 21 -0.96 -4.77 -7.79
CA ALA A 21 0.16 -5.56 -7.29
C ALA A 21 -0.23 -6.42 -6.07
N ILE A 22 -1.04 -5.88 -5.15
CA ILE A 22 -1.58 -6.62 -4.01
C ILE A 22 -2.45 -7.79 -4.48
N ASP A 23 -3.41 -7.52 -5.37
CA ASP A 23 -4.32 -8.53 -5.92
C ASP A 23 -3.53 -9.65 -6.61
N TYR A 24 -2.52 -9.31 -7.40
CA TYR A 24 -1.66 -10.29 -8.04
C TYR A 24 -0.86 -11.12 -7.01
N GLY A 25 -0.27 -10.47 -6.01
CA GLY A 25 0.50 -11.15 -4.96
C GLY A 25 -0.33 -12.14 -4.14
N PHE A 26 -1.57 -11.79 -3.82
CA PHE A 26 -2.46 -12.68 -3.08
C PHE A 26 -3.14 -13.74 -3.96
N HIS A 27 -3.66 -13.39 -5.13
CA HIS A 27 -4.36 -14.36 -5.98
C HIS A 27 -3.42 -15.31 -6.70
N GLN A 28 -2.36 -14.78 -7.34
CA GLN A 28 -1.54 -15.57 -8.27
C GLN A 28 -0.34 -16.19 -7.57
N MET A 29 0.28 -15.47 -6.63
CA MET A 29 1.51 -15.93 -5.96
C MET A 29 1.27 -16.65 -4.63
N GLY A 30 0.03 -16.66 -4.12
CA GLY A 30 -0.29 -17.35 -2.86
C GLY A 30 0.37 -16.73 -1.62
N LEU A 31 0.78 -15.47 -1.65
CA LEU A 31 1.47 -14.82 -0.51
C LEU A 31 0.56 -14.70 0.72
N ASN A 32 1.12 -14.66 1.93
CA ASN A 32 0.34 -14.40 3.15
C ASN A 32 0.43 -12.94 3.61
N ARG A 33 1.52 -12.26 3.28
CA ARG A 33 1.82 -10.89 3.68
C ARG A 33 2.58 -10.18 2.56
N ILE A 34 2.21 -8.93 2.29
CA ILE A 34 2.93 -8.03 1.40
C ILE A 34 3.40 -6.84 2.22
N GLU A 35 4.69 -6.55 2.20
CA GLU A 35 5.32 -5.47 2.98
C GLU A 35 5.96 -4.44 2.05
N LEU A 36 5.95 -3.18 2.49
CA LEU A 36 6.73 -2.10 1.91
C LEU A 36 7.40 -1.25 2.98
N ARG A 37 8.39 -0.47 2.55
CA ARG A 37 9.03 0.55 3.36
C ARG A 37 8.88 1.90 2.67
N VAL A 38 8.47 2.90 3.43
CA VAL A 38 8.28 4.28 2.97
C VAL A 38 9.01 5.21 3.90
N TRP A 39 9.59 6.28 3.37
CA TRP A 39 10.31 7.25 4.18
C TRP A 39 9.35 7.99 5.11
N ALA A 40 9.73 8.18 6.37
CA ALA A 40 8.82 8.72 7.38
C ALA A 40 8.31 10.14 7.08
N PHE A 41 9.07 10.91 6.29
CA PHE A 41 8.70 12.25 5.86
C PHE A 41 7.80 12.28 4.61
N ASP A 42 7.66 11.17 3.87
CA ASP A 42 6.81 11.09 2.68
C ASP A 42 5.36 10.80 3.08
N ASN A 43 4.71 11.82 3.63
CA ASN A 43 3.31 11.75 4.08
C ASN A 43 2.35 11.43 2.93
N ARG A 44 2.67 11.83 1.69
CA ARG A 44 1.84 11.55 0.51
C ARG A 44 1.86 10.06 0.21
N ALA A 45 3.03 9.44 0.15
CA ALA A 45 3.14 8.00 -0.10
C ALA A 45 2.52 7.20 1.05
N ARG A 46 2.77 7.58 2.31
CA ARG A 46 2.14 6.94 3.48
C ARG A 46 0.60 6.93 3.38
N LYS A 47 0.00 8.07 3.00
CA LYS A 47 -1.45 8.17 2.83
C LYS A 47 -1.94 7.30 1.67
N ALA A 48 -1.22 7.25 0.55
CA ALA A 48 -1.58 6.41 -0.59
C ALA A 48 -1.55 4.92 -0.23
N TYR A 49 -0.54 4.46 0.51
CA TYR A 49 -0.45 3.07 0.97
C TYR A 49 -1.54 2.73 1.98
N SER A 50 -1.81 3.61 2.95
CA SER A 50 -2.91 3.41 3.89
C SER A 50 -4.27 3.32 3.18
N ASN A 51 -4.55 4.19 2.20
CA ASN A 51 -5.75 4.12 1.37
C ASN A 51 -5.82 2.86 0.48
N SER A 52 -4.70 2.19 0.27
CA SER A 52 -4.59 0.94 -0.49
C SER A 52 -4.74 -0.31 0.39
N GLY A 53 -4.95 -0.14 1.71
CA GLY A 53 -5.16 -1.24 2.65
C GLY A 53 -3.92 -1.65 3.44
N PHE A 54 -2.83 -0.88 3.38
CA PHE A 54 -1.65 -1.14 4.22
C PHE A 54 -1.82 -0.57 5.64
N THR A 55 -1.35 -1.34 6.61
CA THR A 55 -1.26 -0.98 8.04
C THR A 55 0.20 -0.76 8.43
N GLU A 56 0.47 0.20 9.31
CA GLU A 56 1.83 0.47 9.84
C GLU A 56 2.22 -0.60 10.86
N ASP A 57 3.29 -1.36 10.59
CA ASP A 57 3.82 -2.37 11.50
C ASP A 57 4.89 -1.81 12.44
N GLY A 58 5.59 -0.75 12.02
CA GLY A 58 6.63 -0.15 12.84
C GLY A 58 7.52 0.85 12.11
N ARG A 59 8.51 1.34 12.86
CA ARG A 59 9.45 2.38 12.43
C ARG A 59 10.88 1.90 12.59
N LEU A 60 11.64 2.00 11.51
CA LEU A 60 13.08 1.80 11.48
C LEU A 60 13.75 3.16 11.64
N ARG A 61 14.38 3.39 12.81
CA ARG A 61 15.03 4.65 13.12
C ARG A 61 16.35 4.79 12.38
N GLU A 62 16.60 5.95 11.79
CA GLU A 62 17.87 6.31 11.14
C GLU A 62 18.38 5.30 10.09
N VAL A 63 17.47 4.56 9.45
CA VAL A 63 17.82 3.44 8.56
C VAL A 63 18.32 3.87 7.18
N THR A 64 18.12 5.14 6.80
CA THR A 64 18.52 5.66 5.50
C THR A 64 19.26 6.99 5.66
N TYR A 65 20.45 7.12 5.08
CA TYR A 65 21.15 8.39 4.99
C TYR A 65 20.85 9.06 3.64
N PHE A 66 20.17 10.21 3.67
CA PHE A 66 19.80 10.94 2.45
C PHE A 66 19.85 12.45 2.70
N ASN A 67 20.39 13.20 1.74
CA ASN A 67 20.53 14.66 1.81
C ASN A 67 21.23 15.16 3.09
N GLY A 68 22.29 14.47 3.52
CA GLY A 68 23.09 14.88 4.68
C GLY A 68 22.57 14.45 6.05
N THR A 69 21.38 13.85 6.11
CA THR A 69 20.69 13.50 7.37
C THR A 69 20.24 12.05 7.39
N HIS A 70 20.22 11.43 8.58
CA HIS A 70 19.59 10.12 8.77
C HIS A 70 18.06 10.27 8.84
N HIS A 71 17.36 9.42 8.12
CA HIS A 71 15.91 9.39 8.03
C HIS A 71 15.38 8.05 8.50
N ASP A 72 14.22 8.14 9.14
CA ASP A 72 13.43 6.98 9.51
C ASP A 72 12.69 6.41 8.29
N ALA A 73 12.46 5.10 8.29
CA ALA A 73 11.51 4.46 7.41
C ALA A 73 10.36 3.85 8.22
N ILE A 74 9.17 3.93 7.65
CA ILE A 74 7.97 3.27 8.15
C ILE A 74 7.81 1.97 7.38
N VAL A 75 7.65 0.89 8.13
CA VAL A 75 7.29 -0.43 7.60
C VAL A 75 5.78 -0.52 7.62
N MET A 76 5.20 -0.86 6.48
CA MET A 76 3.77 -1.09 6.35
C MET A 76 3.52 -2.43 5.66
N SER A 77 2.43 -3.10 6.00
CA SER A 77 2.05 -4.35 5.35
C SER A 77 0.54 -4.49 5.19
N VAL A 78 0.16 -5.44 4.35
CA VAL A 78 -1.19 -5.98 4.27
C VAL A 78 -1.11 -7.49 4.40
N LEU A 79 -2.02 -8.07 5.18
CA LEU A 79 -2.21 -9.51 5.31
C LEU A 79 -3.28 -10.00 4.35
N ARG A 80 -3.17 -11.26 3.95
CA ARG A 80 -4.19 -11.92 3.11
C ARG A 80 -5.60 -11.81 3.71
N SER A 81 -5.73 -12.05 5.02
CA SER A 81 -7.01 -12.01 5.71
C SER A 81 -7.67 -10.63 5.66
N GLU A 82 -6.89 -9.57 5.80
CA GLU A 82 -7.38 -8.19 5.71
C GLU A 82 -7.89 -7.88 4.30
N TRP A 83 -7.12 -8.28 3.30
CA TRP A 83 -7.50 -8.10 1.89
C TRP A 83 -8.75 -8.92 1.51
N GLU A 84 -8.89 -10.16 2.00
CA GLU A 84 -10.10 -10.98 1.79
C GLU A 84 -11.36 -10.31 2.38
N LEU A 85 -11.25 -9.75 3.59
CA LEU A 85 -12.34 -9.01 4.24
C LEU A 85 -12.72 -7.74 3.44
N PHE A 86 -11.73 -7.00 2.94
CA PHE A 86 -11.97 -5.83 2.08
C PHE A 86 -12.73 -6.19 0.81
N ARG A 87 -12.47 -7.36 0.21
CA ARG A 87 -13.19 -7.81 -0.99
C ARG A 87 -14.61 -8.26 -0.69
N GLN A 88 -14.84 -8.94 0.43
CA GLN A 88 -16.17 -9.43 0.80
C GLN A 88 -17.16 -8.27 1.04
N SER A 89 -16.71 -7.18 1.66
CA SER A 89 -17.55 -6.00 1.92
C SER A 89 -18.01 -5.25 0.65
N GLY A 90 -17.27 -5.35 -0.47
CA GLY A 90 -17.68 -4.79 -1.77
C GLY A 90 -18.70 -5.63 -2.55
N SER A 91 -18.89 -6.90 -2.17
CA SER A 91 -19.79 -7.85 -2.89
C SER A 91 -21.26 -7.72 -2.49
N SER A 92 -21.56 -6.97 -1.41
CA SER A 92 -22.90 -6.91 -0.80
C SER A 92 -23.86 -5.88 -1.45
N THR A 93 -23.44 -5.13 -2.48
CA THR A 93 -24.21 -3.99 -3.02
C THR A 93 -24.85 -4.24 -4.41
N SER A 94 -24.73 -5.43 -5.02
CA SER A 94 -25.39 -5.71 -6.33
C SER A 94 -26.57 -6.71 -6.30
N ALA A 95 -27.02 -7.15 -5.12
CA ALA A 95 -28.08 -8.16 -4.99
C ALA A 95 -29.45 -7.61 -4.57
N ASN A 96 -29.77 -6.34 -4.85
CA ASN A 96 -31.13 -5.84 -4.65
C ASN A 96 -31.60 -5.01 -5.85
N SER A 97 -31.86 -5.71 -6.96
CA SER A 97 -32.74 -5.27 -8.03
C SER A 97 -34.18 -5.65 -7.67
N ASN A 98 -35.05 -4.65 -7.49
CA ASN A 98 -36.50 -4.77 -7.72
C ASN A 98 -36.82 -3.96 -8.98
#